data_AF-A0A6B1EY12-F1
#
_entry.id   AF-A0A6B1EY12-F1
#
_cell.length_a   1.000
_cell.length_b   1.000
_cell.length_c   1.000
_cell.angle_alpha   90.00
_cell.angle_beta   90.00
_cell.angle_gamma   90.00
#
_symmetry.space_group_name_H-M   'P 1'
#
loop_
_entity.id
_entity.type
_entity.pdbx_description
1 polymer ?
#
loop_
_entity_poly.entity_id
_entity_poly.type
_entity_poly.pdbx_seq_one_letter_code
_entity_poly.pdbx_strand_id
1 'polypeptide(L)'
;MSVQNGKWRRHIVKGLTVLLILTVCFAVLQWFIIKELFGFGIDMVEDTLIRQAPEGVERYDIETTFGRVKTAGMQLPFSFLTGKISLRKIQAVGRYAIEANDDQVWDADEINTLLRMMNASVGVKGGTE
;
A
#
# COMPACT_ATOMS: atom_id res chain seq x y z
N MET A 1 41.13 4.92 -38.28
CA MET A 1 40.40 4.10 -37.28
C MET A 1 39.71 4.91 -36.15
N SER A 2 39.95 6.21 -35.97
CA SER A 2 39.34 7.00 -34.87
C SER A 2 37.87 7.41 -35.09
N VAL A 3 37.44 7.63 -36.34
CA VAL A 3 36.09 8.13 -36.67
C VAL A 3 34.97 7.09 -36.46
N GLN A 4 35.31 5.81 -36.61
CA GLN A 4 34.36 4.70 -36.50
C GLN A 4 33.94 4.43 -35.04
N ASN A 5 34.90 4.55 -34.11
CA ASN A 5 34.66 4.43 -32.67
C ASN A 5 33.75 5.55 -32.11
N GLY A 6 33.86 6.78 -32.65
CA GLY A 6 33.03 7.91 -32.23
C GLY A 6 31.55 7.76 -32.62
N LYS A 7 31.26 7.25 -33.83
CA LYS A 7 29.88 7.00 -34.29
C LYS A 7 29.22 5.87 -33.49
N TRP A 8 29.93 4.76 -33.25
CA TRP A 8 29.40 3.63 -32.49
C TRP A 8 29.06 3.99 -31.04
N ARG A 9 29.96 4.75 -30.38
CA ARG A 9 29.72 5.29 -29.03
C ARG A 9 28.50 6.21 -28.98
N ARG A 10 28.25 7.00 -30.04
CA ARG A 10 27.07 7.88 -30.14
C ARG A 10 25.76 7.10 -30.31
N HIS A 11 25.77 5.99 -31.07
CA HIS A 11 24.60 5.12 -31.19
C HIS A 11 24.28 4.39 -29.88
N ILE A 12 25.30 3.93 -29.16
CA ILE A 12 25.13 3.31 -27.84
C ILE A 12 24.54 4.31 -26.84
N VAL A 13 25.09 5.52 -26.78
CA VAL A 13 24.55 6.56 -25.89
C VAL A 13 23.09 6.87 -26.22
N LYS A 14 22.73 7.01 -27.50
CA LYS A 14 21.33 7.20 -27.91
C LYS A 14 20.44 6.03 -27.48
N GLY A 15 20.90 4.79 -27.68
CA GLY A 15 20.17 3.58 -27.26
C GLY A 15 19.96 3.55 -25.74
N LEU A 16 21.01 3.85 -24.96
CA LEU A 16 20.93 3.95 -23.51
C LEU A 16 19.99 5.07 -23.06
N THR A 17 19.98 6.23 -23.74
CA THR A 17 19.06 7.32 -23.43
C THR A 17 17.60 6.91 -23.65
N VAL A 18 17.30 6.25 -24.78
CA VAL A 18 15.94 5.75 -25.05
C VAL A 18 15.54 4.68 -24.04
N LEU A 19 16.45 3.75 -23.72
CA LEU A 19 16.21 2.74 -22.69
C LEU A 19 15.92 3.37 -21.33
N LEU A 20 16.67 4.41 -20.95
CA LEU A 20 16.48 5.12 -19.69
C LEU A 20 15.11 5.80 -19.65
N ILE A 21 14.71 6.50 -20.73
CA ILE A 21 13.39 7.12 -20.84
C ILE A 21 12.29 6.08 -20.70
N LEU A 22 12.37 4.97 -21.44
CA LEU A 22 11.39 3.88 -21.33
C LEU A 22 11.32 3.32 -19.92
N THR A 23 12.47 3.11 -19.27
CA THR A 23 12.54 2.62 -17.88
C THR A 23 11.83 3.59 -16.92
N VAL A 24 12.04 4.90 -17.08
CA VAL A 24 11.36 5.92 -16.27
C VAL A 24 9.86 5.92 -16.53
N CYS A 25 9.43 5.82 -17.79
CA CYS A 25 8.01 5.72 -18.14
C CYS A 25 7.36 4.47 -17.51
N PHE A 26 8.03 3.32 -17.57
CA PHE A 26 7.55 2.10 -16.91
C PHE A 26 7.48 2.25 -15.40
N ALA A 27 8.46 2.89 -14.77
CA ALA A 27 8.43 3.15 -13.33
C ALA A 27 7.24 4.03 -12.92
N VAL A 28 6.91 5.07 -13.70
CA VAL A 28 5.73 5.92 -13.47
C VAL A 28 4.42 5.16 -13.69
N LEU A 29 4.35 4.27 -14.68
CA LEU A 29 3.18 3.43 -14.90
C LEU A 29 2.99 2.42 -13.76
N GLN A 30 4.05 1.71 -13.35
CA GLN A 30 4.01 0.80 -12.22
C GLN A 30 3.58 1.51 -10.93
N TRP A 31 4.09 2.72 -10.72
CA TRP A 31 3.70 3.57 -9.62
C TRP A 31 2.20 3.85 -9.57
N PHE A 32 1.61 4.25 -10.70
CA PHE A 32 0.18 4.52 -10.80
C PHE A 32 -0.64 3.26 -10.53
N ILE A 33 -0.23 2.11 -11.09
CA ILE A 33 -0.90 0.82 -10.88
C ILE A 33 -0.86 0.41 -9.40
N ILE A 34 0.28 0.54 -8.73
CA ILE A 34 0.42 0.20 -7.31
C ILE A 34 -0.52 1.08 -6.46
N LYS A 35 -0.60 2.38 -6.74
CA LYS A 35 -1.49 3.29 -6.02
C LYS A 35 -2.96 2.91 -6.17
N GLU A 36 -3.39 2.64 -7.40
CA GLU A 36 -4.79 2.28 -7.64
C GLU A 36 -5.16 0.94 -7.04
N LEU A 37 -4.31 -0.09 -7.21
CA LEU A 37 -4.56 -1.40 -6.61
C LEU A 37 -4.60 -1.34 -5.08
N PHE A 38 -3.72 -0.54 -4.47
CA PHE A 38 -3.71 -0.35 -3.02
C PHE A 38 -4.96 0.40 -2.53
N GLY A 39 -5.36 1.46 -3.23
CA GLY A 39 -6.58 2.21 -2.92
C GLY A 39 -7.82 1.33 -3.04
N PHE A 40 -7.97 0.62 -4.16
CA PHE A 40 -9.09 -0.29 -4.40
C PHE A 40 -9.17 -1.42 -3.36
N GLY A 41 -8.03 -2.03 -3.01
CA GLY A 41 -8.00 -3.09 -2.00
C GLY A 41 -8.44 -2.62 -0.62
N ILE A 42 -8.02 -1.41 -0.22
CA ILE A 42 -8.44 -0.79 1.04
C ILE A 42 -9.94 -0.51 1.02
N ASP A 43 -10.44 0.13 -0.04
CA ASP A 43 -11.84 0.52 -0.16
C ASP A 43 -12.77 -0.71 -0.16
N MET A 44 -12.35 -1.81 -0.78
CA MET A 44 -13.11 -3.08 -0.80
C MET A 44 -13.22 -3.71 0.60
N VAL A 45 -12.13 -3.70 1.37
CA VAL A 45 -12.13 -4.24 2.74
C VAL A 45 -12.95 -3.32 3.66
N GLU A 46 -12.80 -2.00 3.53
CA GLU A 46 -13.59 -1.02 4.28
C GLU A 46 -15.09 -1.22 4.07
N ASP A 47 -15.54 -1.30 2.82
CA ASP A 47 -16.96 -1.52 2.49
C ASP A 47 -17.48 -2.88 3.01
N THR A 48 -16.64 -3.92 2.97
CA THR A 48 -16.99 -5.24 3.53
C THR A 48 -17.22 -5.15 5.04
N LEU A 49 -16.29 -4.51 5.76
CA LEU A 49 -16.38 -4.37 7.21
C LEU A 49 -17.53 -3.45 7.65
N ILE A 50 -17.81 -2.36 6.91
CA ILE A 50 -18.93 -1.46 7.21
C ILE A 50 -20.29 -2.16 7.02
N ARG A 51 -20.41 -3.02 6.00
CA ARG A 51 -21.65 -3.78 5.74
C ARG A 51 -21.90 -4.86 6.77
N GLN A 52 -20.84 -5.51 7.25
CA GLN A 52 -20.94 -6.59 8.21
C GLN A 52 -20.84 -6.13 9.66
N ALA A 53 -20.46 -4.88 9.92
CA ALA A 53 -20.19 -4.31 11.25
C ALA A 53 -21.20 -4.80 12.31
N PRO A 54 -20.82 -5.77 13.15
CA PRO A 54 -21.66 -6.29 14.22
C PRO A 54 -21.81 -5.25 15.34
N GLU A 55 -22.82 -5.42 16.18
CA GLU A 55 -23.02 -4.57 17.36
C GLU A 55 -21.77 -4.59 18.24
N GLY A 56 -21.13 -3.42 18.43
CA GLY A 56 -19.89 -3.29 19.23
C GLY A 56 -18.70 -2.66 18.49
N VAL A 57 -18.80 -2.40 17.19
CA VAL A 57 -17.79 -1.64 16.42
C VAL A 57 -18.41 -0.37 15.84
N GLU A 58 -17.86 0.79 16.18
CA GLU A 58 -18.30 2.05 15.59
C GLU A 58 -17.82 2.14 14.13
N ARG A 59 -18.76 2.39 13.21
CA ARG A 59 -18.43 2.64 11.79
C ARG A 59 -17.40 3.76 11.62
N TYR A 60 -17.44 4.75 12.49
CA TYR A 60 -16.50 5.86 12.52
C TYR A 60 -15.05 5.40 12.73
N ASP A 61 -14.82 4.40 13.59
CA ASP A 61 -13.47 3.88 13.87
C ASP A 61 -12.90 3.10 12.68
N ILE A 62 -13.78 2.43 11.93
CA ILE A 62 -13.42 1.77 10.66
C ILE A 62 -12.99 2.84 9.65
N GLU A 63 -13.87 3.80 9.33
CA GLU A 63 -13.59 4.85 8.33
C GLU A 63 -12.33 5.65 8.65
N THR A 64 -12.15 6.05 9.91
CA THR A 64 -10.97 6.83 10.32
C THR A 64 -9.68 6.02 10.26
N THR A 65 -9.72 4.73 10.63
CA THR A 65 -8.54 3.85 10.54
C THR A 65 -8.17 3.59 9.08
N PHE A 66 -9.14 3.23 8.23
CA PHE A 66 -8.91 2.96 6.81
C PHE A 66 -8.45 4.23 6.08
N GLY A 67 -9.01 5.40 6.39
CA GLY A 67 -8.55 6.69 5.86
C GLY A 67 -7.08 7.01 6.19
N ARG A 68 -6.63 6.71 7.40
CA ARG A 68 -5.20 6.87 7.79
C ARG A 68 -4.30 5.91 7.02
N VAL A 69 -4.71 4.65 6.89
CA VAL A 69 -3.96 3.63 6.12
C VAL A 69 -3.89 4.01 4.65
N LYS A 70 -4.99 4.46 4.04
CA LYS A 70 -5.05 4.96 2.66
C LYS A 70 -4.10 6.13 2.46
N THR A 71 -4.13 7.11 3.35
CA THR A 71 -3.25 8.29 3.28
C THR A 71 -1.77 7.90 3.34
N ALA A 72 -1.41 7.01 4.27
CA ALA A 72 -0.04 6.53 4.41
C ALA A 72 0.40 5.67 3.21
N GLY A 73 -0.51 4.85 2.68
CA GLY A 73 -0.27 3.98 1.53
C GLY A 73 -0.10 4.74 0.20
N MET A 74 -0.85 5.83 0.02
CA MET A 74 -0.70 6.74 -1.12
C MET A 74 0.66 7.45 -1.15
N GLN A 75 1.43 7.37 -0.05
CA GLN A 75 2.80 7.88 0.05
C GLN A 75 3.88 6.79 -0.07
N LEU A 76 3.53 5.50 -0.22
CA LEU A 76 4.51 4.45 -0.59
C LEU A 76 5.18 4.85 -1.90
N PRO A 77 6.48 4.56 -2.19
CA PRO A 77 7.39 3.86 -1.29
C PRO A 77 8.00 4.81 -0.25
N PHE A 78 7.80 6.12 -0.35
CA PHE A 78 8.44 7.10 0.54
C PHE A 78 8.03 6.87 2.00
N SER A 79 6.77 6.56 2.29
CA SER A 79 6.32 6.23 3.65
C SER A 79 6.98 4.96 4.20
N PHE A 80 7.35 4.00 3.34
CA PHE A 80 8.15 2.84 3.74
C PHE A 80 9.61 3.22 3.99
N LEU A 81 10.24 3.94 3.07
CA LEU A 81 11.64 4.38 3.19
C LEU A 81 11.87 5.30 4.40
N THR A 82 10.86 6.10 4.75
CA THR A 82 10.88 7.00 5.92
C THR A 82 10.45 6.31 7.22
N GLY A 83 10.11 5.02 7.19
CA GLY A 83 9.71 4.24 8.37
C GLY A 83 8.32 4.59 8.92
N LYS A 84 7.54 5.44 8.23
CA LYS A 84 6.15 5.77 8.59
C LYS A 84 5.23 4.56 8.44
N ILE A 85 5.54 3.68 7.51
CA ILE A 85 4.88 2.39 7.31
C ILE A 85 5.85 1.26 7.59
N SER A 86 5.39 0.26 8.36
CA SER A 86 6.09 -1.00 8.51
C SER A 86 5.47 -2.08 7.61
N LEU A 87 6.19 -2.48 6.55
CA LEU A 87 5.75 -3.58 5.67
C LEU A 87 5.54 -4.89 6.43
N ARG A 88 6.38 -5.17 7.43
CA ARG A 88 6.22 -6.36 8.30
C ARG A 88 4.88 -6.34 9.02
N LYS A 89 4.44 -5.18 9.51
CA LYS A 89 3.14 -5.03 10.17
C LYS A 89 1.99 -5.07 9.18
N ILE A 90 2.11 -4.44 8.01
CA ILE A 90 1.10 -4.56 6.94
C ILE A 90 0.92 -6.03 6.52
N GLN A 91 2.02 -6.77 6.36
CA GLN A 91 1.95 -8.19 6.05
C GLN A 91 1.26 -9.00 7.16
N ALA A 92 1.50 -8.65 8.43
CA ALA A 92 0.82 -9.26 9.55
C ALA A 92 -0.68 -8.93 9.57
N VAL A 93 -1.06 -7.68 9.27
CA VAL A 93 -2.47 -7.26 9.10
C VAL A 93 -3.13 -8.07 7.99
N GLY A 94 -2.49 -8.17 6.83
CA GLY A 94 -3.04 -8.93 5.70
C GLY A 94 -3.20 -10.42 6.00
N ARG A 95 -2.23 -11.04 6.69
CA ARG A 95 -2.35 -12.43 7.13
C ARG A 95 -3.49 -12.62 8.12
N TYR A 96 -3.59 -11.74 9.12
CA TYR A 96 -4.67 -11.78 10.08
C TYR A 96 -6.03 -11.61 9.39
N ALA A 97 -6.15 -10.68 8.44
CA ALA A 97 -7.41 -10.46 7.72
C ALA A 97 -7.86 -11.65 6.87
N ILE A 98 -6.92 -12.41 6.31
CA ILE A 98 -7.23 -13.64 5.58
C ILE A 98 -7.71 -14.73 6.54
N GLU A 99 -7.04 -14.87 7.69
CA GLU A 99 -7.33 -15.91 8.69
C GLU A 99 -8.64 -15.63 9.45
N ALA A 100 -8.89 -14.37 9.81
CA ALA A 100 -10.12 -13.91 10.46
C ALA A 100 -11.34 -13.86 9.52
N ASN A 101 -11.15 -14.01 8.20
CA ASN A 101 -12.24 -14.07 7.23
C ASN A 101 -12.38 -15.48 6.62
N ASP A 102 -11.77 -16.51 7.22
CA ASP A 102 -11.82 -17.87 6.69
C ASP A 102 -13.26 -18.44 6.69
N ASP A 103 -14.04 -18.07 7.70
CA ASP A 103 -15.47 -18.40 7.83
C ASP A 103 -16.42 -17.37 7.17
N GLN A 104 -15.86 -16.33 6.55
CA GLN A 104 -16.56 -15.24 5.85
C GLN A 104 -17.48 -14.38 6.75
N VAL A 105 -17.33 -14.46 8.07
CA VAL A 105 -18.11 -13.69 9.04
C VAL A 105 -17.14 -12.96 9.95
N TRP A 106 -17.34 -11.65 10.14
CA TRP A 106 -16.47 -10.86 11.02
C TRP A 106 -17.11 -10.63 12.38
N ASP A 107 -16.42 -11.06 13.44
CA ASP A 107 -16.80 -10.75 14.81
C ASP A 107 -16.26 -9.38 15.26
N ALA A 108 -16.94 -8.76 16.24
CA ALA A 108 -16.56 -7.42 16.73
C ALA A 108 -15.12 -7.36 17.26
N ASP A 109 -14.68 -8.41 17.97
CA ASP A 109 -13.32 -8.52 18.50
C ASP A 109 -12.27 -8.64 17.39
N GLU A 110 -12.62 -9.29 16.27
CA GLU A 110 -11.73 -9.48 15.14
C GLU A 110 -11.54 -8.19 14.36
N ILE A 111 -12.63 -7.45 14.13
CA ILE A 111 -12.57 -6.14 13.51
C ILE A 111 -11.76 -5.19 14.39
N ASN A 112 -12.03 -5.12 15.69
CA ASN A 112 -11.27 -4.26 16.62
C ASN A 112 -9.77 -4.61 16.63
N THR A 113 -9.44 -5.90 16.60
CA THR A 113 -8.05 -6.37 16.49
C THR A 113 -7.43 -5.94 15.17
N LEU A 114 -8.15 -6.09 14.05
CA LEU A 114 -7.71 -5.64 12.74
C LEU A 114 -7.44 -4.13 12.71
N LEU A 115 -8.37 -3.31 13.22
CA LEU A 115 -8.24 -1.85 13.31
C LEU A 115 -7.00 -1.45 14.12
N ARG A 116 -6.76 -2.14 15.25
CA ARG A 116 -5.58 -1.90 16.10
C ARG A 116 -4.28 -2.25 15.38
N MET A 117 -4.24 -3.38 14.67
CA MET A 117 -3.07 -3.78 13.89
C MET A 117 -2.81 -2.81 12.72
N MET A 118 -3.87 -2.35 12.06
CA MET A 118 -3.79 -1.36 10.99
C MET A 118 -3.23 -0.03 11.48
N ASN A 119 -3.75 0.52 12.59
CA ASN A 119 -3.19 1.73 13.20
C ASN A 119 -1.71 1.55 13.58
N ALA A 120 -1.35 0.40 14.18
CA ALA A 120 0.03 0.11 14.52
C ALA A 120 0.97 -0.01 13.29
N SER A 121 0.43 -0.37 12.12
CA SER A 121 1.17 -0.50 10.87
C SER A 121 1.58 0.85 10.26
N VAL A 122 0.82 1.91 10.56
CA VAL A 122 1.06 3.30 10.12
C VAL A 122 1.65 4.19 11.22
N GLY A 123 2.20 3.59 12.27
CA GLY A 123 2.89 4.32 13.34
C GLY A 123 1.96 5.06 14.32
N VAL A 124 0.64 4.85 14.22
CA VAL A 124 -0.31 5.32 15.23
C VAL A 124 -0.24 4.32 16.38
N LYS A 125 0.46 4.70 17.46
CA LYS A 125 0.29 4.02 18.74
C LYS A 125 -1.13 4.35 19.19
N GLY A 126 -1.98 3.33 19.33
CA GLY A 126 -3.34 3.49 19.83
C GLY A 126 -3.34 4.44 21.02
N GLY A 127 -4.14 5.50 20.92
CA GLY A 127 -4.38 6.39 22.04
C GLY A 127 -4.91 5.55 23.19
N THR A 128 -4.16 5.54 24.28
CA THR A 128 -4.69 5.20 25.59
C THR A 128 -5.67 6.30 25.99
N GLU A 129 -6.92 5.89 26.25
CA GLU A 129 -7.92 6.55 27.10
C GLU A 129 -8.35 7.98 26.74
#